data_AF-A0A7C0Y880-F1
#
_entry.id   AF-A0A7C0Y880-F1
#
_cell.length_a   1.000
_cell.length_b   1.000
_cell.length_c   1.000
_cell.angle_alpha   90.00
_cell.angle_beta   90.00
_cell.angle_gamma   90.00
#
_symmetry.space_group_name_H-M   'P 1'
#
loop_
_entity.id
_entity.type
_entity.pdbx_description
1 polymer ?
#
loop_
_entity_poly.entity_id
_entity_poly.type
_entity_poly.pdbx_seq_one_letter_code
_entity_poly.pdbx_strand_id
1 'polypeptide(L)' 'YYDDPEDVDMEDEYHLEVYYKLSFFDGKLEFSPDLQVVWNPNGNDDADTVTVIGTRMQVNF' A
#
# COMPACT_ATOMS: atom_id res chain seq x y z
N TYR A 1 15.99 -18.93 27.01
CA TYR A 1 16.52 -18.01 25.99
C TYR A 1 15.60 -16.82 26.00
N TYR A 2 16.12 -15.66 26.41
CA TYR A 2 15.40 -14.40 26.24
C TYR A 2 15.72 -13.95 24.82
N ASP A 3 14.70 -13.71 23.99
CA ASP A 3 14.90 -12.98 22.74
C ASP A 3 15.33 -11.56 23.10
N ASP A 4 16.48 -11.16 22.58
CA ASP A 4 16.93 -9.78 22.59
C ASP A 4 16.04 -9.01 21.60
N PRO A 5 15.32 -7.95 22.01
CA PRO A 5 14.48 -7.18 21.09
C PRO A 5 15.25 -6.50 19.95
N GLU A 6 16.58 -6.54 19.95
CA GLU A 6 17.43 -6.04 18.87
C GLU A 6 17.74 -7.09 17.77
N ASP A 7 17.35 -8.36 17.94
CA ASP A 7 17.57 -9.45 16.97
C ASP A 7 16.34 -9.74 16.07
N VAL A 8 15.48 -8.75 15.83
CA VAL A 8 14.48 -8.86 14.75
C VAL A 8 15.22 -8.57 13.45
N ASP A 9 15.65 -9.61 12.75
CA ASP A 9 16.18 -9.52 11.38
C ASP A 9 15.02 -9.07 10.49
N MET A 10 14.79 -7.74 10.43
CA MET A 10 13.72 -7.15 9.63
C MET A 10 14.07 -7.39 8.17
N GLU A 11 13.43 -8.38 7.57
CA GLU A 11 13.58 -8.64 6.16
C GLU A 11 13.01 -7.48 5.32
N ASP A 12 13.49 -7.34 4.08
CA ASP A 12 13.05 -6.27 3.19
C ASP A 12 11.53 -6.34 2.91
N GLU A 13 10.81 -5.24 3.14
CA GLU A 13 9.40 -5.06 2.80
C GLU A 13 9.25 -4.49 1.38
N TYR A 14 8.40 -5.10 0.55
CA TYR A 14 8.20 -4.68 -0.84
C TYR A 14 6.77 -4.21 -1.08
N HIS A 15 6.64 -3.17 -1.90
CA HIS A 15 5.35 -2.56 -2.27
C HIS A 15 5.21 -2.45 -3.79
N LEU A 16 4.06 -2.88 -4.30
CA LEU A 16 3.64 -2.63 -5.68
C LEU A 16 2.25 -1.98 -5.66
N GLU A 17 2.12 -0.80 -6.25
CA GLU A 17 0.84 -0.10 -6.41
C GLU A 17 0.54 0.13 -7.90
N VAL A 18 -0.68 -0.22 -8.30
CA VAL A 18 -1.22 0.10 -9.62
C VAL A 18 -2.48 0.93 -9.42
N TYR A 19 -2.55 2.08 -10.07
CA TYR A 19 -3.71 2.95 -10.01
C TYR A 19 -4.10 3.46 -11.40
N TYR A 20 -5.36 3.85 -11.53
CA TYR A 20 -5.86 4.54 -12.71
C TYR A 20 -6.52 5.84 -12.27
N LYS A 21 -6.40 6.93 -13.03
CA LYS A 21 -7.04 8.21 -12.70
C LYS A 21 -8.09 8.59 -13.74
N LEU A 22 -9.33 8.73 -13.30
CA LEU A 22 -10.44 9.31 -14.05
C LEU A 22 -10.60 10.78 -13.64
N SER A 23 -10.58 11.67 -14.62
CA SER A 23 -10.78 13.11 -14.43
C SER A 23 -12.06 13.55 -15.12
N PHE A 24 -12.92 14.24 -14.38
CA PHE A 24 -14.23 14.71 -14.82
C PHE A 24 -14.36 16.22 -14.68
N PHE A 25 -15.26 16.82 -15.47
CA PHE A 25 -15.61 18.23 -15.41
C PHE A 25 -14.38 19.15 -15.44
N ASP A 26 -13.46 18.90 -16.38
CA ASP A 26 -12.19 19.62 -16.53
C ASP A 26 -11.31 19.60 -15.27
N GLY A 27 -11.30 18.45 -14.57
CA GLY A 27 -10.47 18.26 -13.36
C GLY A 27 -11.11 18.74 -12.07
N LYS A 28 -12.39 19.14 -12.07
CA LYS A 28 -13.12 19.49 -10.83
C LYS A 28 -13.43 18.26 -9.96
N LEU A 29 -13.48 17.09 -10.56
CA LEU A 29 -13.65 15.82 -9.86
C LEU A 29 -12.65 14.81 -10.41
N GLU A 30 -11.82 14.26 -9.54
CA GLU A 30 -10.92 13.16 -9.87
C GLU A 30 -11.27 11.94 -9.02
N PHE A 31 -11.32 10.76 -9.67
CA PHE A 31 -11.53 9.47 -9.03
C PHE A 31 -10.43 8.52 -9.45
N SER A 32 -9.78 7.88 -8.49
CA SER A 32 -8.65 6.99 -8.74
C SER A 32 -8.82 5.68 -7.97
N PRO A 33 -9.27 4.58 -8.60
CA PRO A 33 -9.16 3.26 -8.00
C PRO A 33 -7.71 2.80 -8.03
N ASP A 34 -7.32 2.06 -6.99
CA ASP A 34 -5.97 1.51 -6.83
C ASP A 34 -6.00 0.08 -6.28
N LEU A 35 -4.95 -0.67 -6.62
CA LEU A 35 -4.65 -1.97 -6.07
C LEU A 35 -3.20 -1.97 -5.61
N GLN A 36 -2.98 -2.35 -4.36
CA GLN A 36 -1.67 -2.42 -3.74
C GLN A 36 -1.40 -3.83 -3.25
N VAL A 37 -0.18 -4.31 -3.45
CA VAL A 37 0.33 -5.56 -2.90
C VAL A 37 1.54 -5.24 -2.04
N VAL A 38 1.53 -5.74 -0.80
CA VAL A 38 2.61 -5.59 0.17
C VAL A 38 3.11 -6.98 0.54
N TRP A 39 4.41 -7.22 0.34
CA TRP A 39 5.09 -8.44 0.75
C TRP A 39 5.93 -8.17 1.99
N ASN A 40 6.00 -9.16 2.88
CA ASN A 40 6.70 -9.09 4.17
C ASN A 40 6.30 -7.86 5.00
N PRO A 41 4.99 -7.65 5.27
CA PRO A 41 4.54 -6.45 5.97
C PRO A 41 5.16 -6.34 7.37
N ASN A 42 5.67 -5.15 7.68
CA ASN A 42 6.47 -4.81 8.84
C ASN A 42 7.84 -5.51 8.90
N GLY A 43 8.38 -5.93 7.76
CA GLY A 43 9.67 -6.62 7.66
C GLY A 43 9.66 -8.02 8.28
N ASN A 44 8.49 -8.67 8.32
CA ASN A 44 8.32 -10.03 8.81
C ASN A 44 8.13 -10.99 7.63
N ASP A 45 9.05 -11.91 7.41
CA ASP A 45 9.07 -12.86 6.29
C ASP A 45 8.00 -13.95 6.40
N ASP A 46 7.63 -14.29 7.63
CA ASP A 46 6.55 -15.19 7.99
C ASP A 46 5.17 -14.51 7.83
N ALA A 47 5.12 -13.19 7.56
CA ALA A 47 3.87 -12.49 7.38
C ALA A 47 3.33 -12.65 5.95
N ASP A 48 2.07 -13.06 5.86
CA ASP A 48 1.37 -13.24 4.59
C ASP A 48 1.34 -11.95 3.75
N THR A 49 1.43 -12.12 2.43
CA THR A 49 1.26 -11.03 1.47
C THR A 49 -0.12 -10.37 1.62
N VAL A 50 -0.15 -9.04 1.73
CA VAL A 50 -1.37 -8.25 1.86
C VAL A 50 -1.75 -7.66 0.52
N THR A 51 -3.01 -7.87 0.10
CA THR A 51 -3.60 -7.18 -1.06
C THR A 51 -4.62 -6.15 -0.57
N VAL A 52 -4.47 -4.91 -1.01
CA VAL A 52 -5.37 -3.80 -0.70
C VAL A 52 -6.07 -3.36 -1.99
N ILE A 53 -7.38 -3.13 -1.90
CA ILE A 53 -8.16 -2.49 -2.96
C ILE A 53 -8.62 -1.14 -2.43
N GLY A 54 -8.19 -0.06 -3.07
CA GLY A 54 -8.41 1.31 -2.65
C GLY A 54 -9.17 2.14 -3.68
N THR A 55 -9.73 3.25 -3.21
CA THR A 55 -10.22 4.32 -4.09
C THR A 55 -9.92 5.66 -3.46
N ARG A 56 -9.44 6.61 -4.28
CA ARG A 56 -9.23 8.01 -3.90
C ARG A 56 -10.15 8.93 -4.69
N MET A 57 -10.74 9.92 -4.03
CA MET A 57 -11.55 10.98 -4.67
C MET A 57 -11.02 12.35 -4.29
N GLN A 58 -10.93 13.26 -5.27
CA GLN A 58 -10.56 14.65 -5.07
C GLN A 58 -11.56 15.57 -5.76
N VAL A 59 -12.01 16.60 -5.05
CA VAL A 59 -12.91 17.65 -5.56
C VAL A 59 -12.17 18.98 -5.52
N ASN A 60 -12.14 19.69 -6.65
CA ASN A 60 -11.53 21.00 -6.78
C ASN A 60 -12.64 22.05 -7.03
N PHE A 61 -12.70 23.08 -6.18
CA PHE A 61 -13.69 24.16 -6.21
C PHE A 61 -13.12 25.46 -6.80
#